data_AF-A0AB37Z7F4-F1
#
_entry.id   AF-A0AB37Z7F4-F1
#
_cell.length_a   1.000
_cell.length_b   1.000
_cell.length_c   1.000
_cell.angle_alpha   90.00
_cell.angle_beta   90.00
_cell.angle_gamma   90.00
#
_symmetry.space_group_name_H-M   'P 1'
#
loop_
_entity.id
_entity.type
_entity.pdbx_description
1 polymer ?
#
loop_
_entity_poly.entity_id
_entity_poly.type
_entity_poly.pdbx_seq_one_letter_code
_entity_poly.pdbx_strand_id
1 'polypeptide(L)'
;MLAPVLRHPLQQVSSEQIDVLGEVLRDEVNLAVWQRQLPAQISDFASALLAQGDLPGQAAFLQDVSWLISAFACLFDAKRIGLRLRILDKAMCPRFHVDHVPVRLITSYAGVGSEWLQEGVMARRRLGDPAAEPSDAALIERAEAGHVLLAKGEKWIGNEGGGLIHRSPQPPAGERRLLLTLDWLA
;
A
#
# COMPACT_ATOMS: atom_id res chain seq x y z
N MET A 1 -11.37 -29.52 -21.06
CA MET A 1 -11.66 -29.24 -19.64
C MET A 1 -10.34 -28.89 -18.98
N LEU A 2 -10.11 -27.61 -18.67
CA LEU A 2 -8.94 -27.23 -17.86
C LEU A 2 -9.21 -27.70 -16.44
N ALA A 3 -8.28 -28.47 -15.86
CA ALA A 3 -8.34 -28.84 -14.47
C ALA A 3 -8.45 -27.57 -13.60
N PRO A 4 -9.24 -27.56 -12.52
CA PRO A 4 -9.26 -26.42 -11.62
C PRO A 4 -7.85 -26.25 -11.07
N VAL A 5 -7.20 -25.12 -11.39
CA VAL A 5 -5.97 -24.71 -10.70
C VAL A 5 -6.36 -24.55 -9.23
N LEU A 6 -5.90 -25.48 -8.39
CA LEU A 6 -6.02 -25.35 -6.94
C LEU A 6 -5.23 -24.10 -6.55
N ARG A 7 -5.94 -22.97 -6.37
CA ARG A 7 -5.32 -21.76 -5.88
C ARG A 7 -5.01 -21.94 -4.42
N HIS A 8 -3.75 -21.75 -4.05
CA HIS A 8 -3.37 -21.64 -2.66
C HIS A 8 -4.10 -20.47 -2.02
N PRO A 9 -4.50 -20.57 -0.74
CA PRO A 9 -5.12 -19.46 -0.03
C PRO A 9 -4.15 -18.28 -0.03
N LEU A 10 -4.66 -17.10 -0.41
CA LEU A 10 -3.85 -15.88 -0.44
C LEU A 10 -3.36 -15.54 0.97
N GLN A 11 -2.11 -15.11 1.04
CA GLN A 11 -1.40 -14.77 2.26
C GLN A 11 -1.02 -13.29 2.25
N GLN A 12 -1.11 -12.71 3.44
CA GLN A 12 -0.66 -11.36 3.74
C GLN A 12 0.41 -11.50 4.82
N VAL A 13 1.60 -10.98 4.55
CA VAL A 13 2.77 -11.17 5.41
C VAL A 13 3.30 -9.83 5.89
N SER A 14 3.78 -9.78 7.14
CA SER A 14 4.36 -8.59 7.74
C SER A 14 5.60 -8.94 8.57
N SER A 15 6.55 -8.00 8.63
CA SER A 15 7.76 -8.12 9.44
C SER A 15 8.36 -6.74 9.70
N GLU A 16 9.13 -6.62 10.77
CA GLU A 16 10.02 -5.48 11.01
C GLU A 16 11.28 -5.53 10.13
N GLN A 17 11.62 -6.71 9.60
CA GLN A 17 12.75 -6.91 8.70
C GLN A 17 12.36 -6.61 7.25
N ILE A 18 13.29 -6.00 6.52
CA ILE A 18 13.08 -5.49 5.15
C ILE A 18 12.91 -6.61 4.10
N ASP A 19 13.47 -7.78 4.36
CA ASP A 19 13.44 -8.95 3.49
C ASP A 19 12.02 -9.46 3.24
N VAL A 20 11.06 -9.15 4.11
CA VAL A 20 9.63 -9.43 3.91
C VAL A 20 9.09 -8.88 2.59
N LEU A 21 9.67 -7.80 2.06
CA LEU A 21 9.26 -7.25 0.77
C LEU A 21 9.50 -8.24 -0.38
N GLY A 22 10.49 -9.13 -0.25
CA GLY A 22 10.77 -10.19 -1.23
C GLY A 22 9.69 -11.27 -1.27
N GLU A 23 8.96 -11.47 -0.17
CA GLU A 23 7.87 -12.47 -0.09
C GLU A 23 6.76 -12.17 -1.08
N VAL A 24 6.59 -10.92 -1.51
CA VAL A 24 5.60 -10.56 -2.55
C VAL A 24 5.88 -11.28 -3.87
N LEU A 25 7.07 -11.79 -4.13
CA LEU A 25 7.35 -12.53 -5.37
C LEU A 25 6.73 -13.93 -5.39
N ARG A 26 6.29 -14.46 -4.24
CA ARG A 26 5.63 -15.78 -4.13
C ARG A 26 4.19 -15.72 -4.62
N ASP A 27 3.71 -16.76 -5.28
CA ASP A 27 2.39 -16.78 -5.93
C ASP A 27 1.24 -16.61 -4.93
N GLU A 28 1.38 -17.17 -3.74
CA GLU A 28 0.38 -17.11 -2.67
C GLU A 28 0.34 -15.77 -1.92
N VAL A 29 1.36 -14.91 -2.04
CA VAL A 29 1.43 -13.64 -1.30
C VAL A 29 0.87 -12.50 -2.15
N ASN A 30 -0.20 -11.83 -1.68
CA ASN A 30 -0.77 -10.66 -2.35
C ASN A 30 -0.49 -9.32 -1.64
N LEU A 31 0.02 -9.36 -0.40
CA LEU A 31 0.49 -8.21 0.36
C LEU A 31 1.72 -8.58 1.18
N ALA A 32 2.79 -7.82 1.03
CA ALA A 32 3.91 -7.78 1.97
C ALA A 32 3.97 -6.41 2.65
N VAL A 33 4.09 -6.39 3.97
CA VAL A 33 4.15 -5.17 4.80
C VAL A 33 5.47 -5.11 5.56
N TRP A 34 6.29 -4.12 5.25
CA TRP A 34 7.46 -3.80 6.07
C TRP A 34 7.08 -2.80 7.16
N GLN A 35 7.09 -3.26 8.41
CA GLN A 35 6.73 -2.53 9.63
C GLN A 35 7.94 -1.77 10.19
N ARG A 36 8.45 -0.81 9.42
CA ARG A 36 9.59 0.00 9.84
C ARG A 36 9.17 1.14 10.76
N GLN A 37 10.07 1.53 11.66
CA GLN A 37 9.97 2.81 12.36
C GLN A 37 10.57 3.92 11.50
N LEU A 38 9.84 5.01 11.29
CA LEU A 38 10.37 6.18 10.61
C LEU A 38 11.40 6.90 11.49
N PRO A 39 12.59 7.20 10.97
CA PRO A 39 13.50 8.13 11.64
C PRO A 39 12.82 9.47 11.92
N ALA A 40 13.06 10.04 13.12
CA ALA A 40 12.41 11.26 13.59
C ALA A 40 12.49 12.43 12.58
N GLN A 41 13.64 12.61 11.93
CA GLN A 41 13.83 13.66 10.93
C GLN A 41 12.87 13.54 9.74
N ILE A 42 12.51 12.32 9.34
CA ILE A 42 11.57 12.08 8.23
C ILE A 42 10.14 12.34 8.70
N SER A 43 9.75 11.86 9.88
CA SER A 43 8.42 12.11 10.45
C SER A 43 8.20 13.60 10.74
N ASP A 44 9.22 14.29 11.23
CA ASP A 44 9.19 15.72 11.54
C ASP A 44 9.04 16.53 10.25
N PHE A 45 9.84 16.21 9.22
CA PHE A 45 9.71 16.84 7.91
C PHE A 45 8.32 16.61 7.31
N ALA A 46 7.82 15.37 7.32
CA ALA A 46 6.51 15.05 6.78
C ALA A 46 5.41 15.83 7.52
N SER A 47 5.52 15.95 8.84
CA SER A 47 4.60 16.72 9.68
C SER A 47 4.69 18.22 9.40
N ALA A 48 5.91 18.76 9.23
CA ALA A 48 6.14 20.15 8.89
C ALA A 48 5.61 20.50 7.49
N LEU A 49 5.74 19.58 6.52
CA LEU A 49 5.18 19.73 5.19
C LEU A 49 3.65 19.79 5.24
N LEU A 50 3.01 18.99 6.11
CA LEU A 50 1.58 19.13 6.38
C LEU A 50 1.26 20.48 7.05
N ALA A 51 2.10 20.96 7.97
CA ALA A 51 1.92 22.22 8.68
C ALA A 51 2.29 23.49 7.88
N GLN A 52 2.85 23.37 6.68
CA GLN A 52 3.35 24.49 5.84
C GLN A 52 4.41 25.36 6.56
N GLY A 53 5.27 24.75 7.37
CA GLY A 53 6.33 25.42 8.13
C GLY A 53 7.73 25.34 7.51
N ASP A 54 8.74 25.71 8.30
CA ASP A 54 10.16 25.44 7.97
C ASP A 54 10.40 23.94 7.80
N LEU A 55 11.38 23.55 6.97
CA LEU A 55 11.51 22.20 6.42
C LEU A 55 12.77 21.43 6.90
N PRO A 56 13.02 21.30 8.21
CA PRO A 56 14.07 20.43 8.71
C PRO A 56 13.76 18.98 8.31
N GLY A 57 14.77 18.23 7.84
CA GLY A 57 14.62 16.82 7.44
C GLY A 57 14.32 16.58 5.94
N GLN A 58 14.28 17.62 5.11
CA GLN A 58 14.07 17.49 3.65
C GLN A 58 15.05 16.51 3.00
N ALA A 59 16.34 16.59 3.35
CA ALA A 59 17.36 15.72 2.79
C ALA A 59 17.10 14.24 3.13
N ALA A 60 16.73 13.96 4.39
CA ALA A 60 16.39 12.60 4.83
C ALA A 60 15.13 12.07 4.13
N PHE A 61 14.11 12.91 3.96
CA PHE A 61 12.90 12.55 3.22
C PHE A 61 13.19 12.21 1.74
N LEU A 62 13.96 13.06 1.05
CA LEU A 62 14.36 12.81 -0.34
C LEU A 62 15.20 11.53 -0.46
N GLN A 63 16.05 11.25 0.53
CA GLN A 63 16.85 10.04 0.57
C GLN A 63 15.98 8.79 0.74
N ASP A 64 14.97 8.82 1.62
CA ASP A 64 14.05 7.70 1.80
C ASP A 64 13.19 7.44 0.56
N VAL A 65 12.65 8.50 -0.05
CA VAL A 65 11.91 8.39 -1.32
C VAL A 65 12.81 7.80 -2.42
N SER A 66 14.05 8.27 -2.55
CA SER A 66 15.01 7.76 -3.54
C SER A 66 15.37 6.30 -3.29
N TRP A 67 15.51 5.92 -2.02
CA TRP A 67 15.79 4.56 -1.62
C TRP A 67 14.61 3.63 -1.95
N LEU A 68 13.36 4.03 -1.64
CA LEU A 68 12.16 3.24 -1.99
C LEU A 68 12.00 3.04 -3.50
N ILE A 69 12.27 4.08 -4.30
CA ILE A 69 12.27 3.98 -5.76
C ILE A 69 13.32 2.97 -6.23
N SER A 70 14.54 3.04 -5.66
CA SER A 70 15.64 2.16 -6.04
C SER A 70 15.37 0.70 -5.65
N ALA A 71 14.83 0.47 -4.45
CA ALA A 71 14.43 -0.85 -3.97
C ALA A 71 13.31 -1.44 -4.83
N PHE A 72 12.28 -0.65 -5.15
CA PHE A 72 11.19 -1.07 -6.03
C PHE A 72 11.68 -1.38 -7.45
N ALA A 73 12.55 -0.53 -8.01
CA ALA A 73 13.17 -0.76 -9.32
C ALA A 73 13.97 -2.06 -9.35
N CYS A 74 14.79 -2.30 -8.32
CA CYS A 74 15.61 -3.49 -8.19
C CYS A 74 14.77 -4.76 -8.06
N LEU A 75 13.76 -4.75 -7.18
CA LEU A 75 12.94 -5.92 -6.88
C LEU A 75 12.15 -6.42 -8.09
N PHE A 76 11.68 -5.51 -8.94
CA PHE A 76 10.83 -5.84 -10.10
C PHE A 76 11.52 -5.68 -11.46
N ASP A 77 12.82 -5.38 -11.48
CA ASP A 77 13.55 -4.96 -12.69
C ASP A 77 12.79 -3.86 -13.48
N ALA A 78 12.19 -2.91 -12.75
CA ALA A 78 11.26 -1.95 -13.31
C ALA A 78 12.00 -0.81 -14.02
N LYS A 79 11.94 -0.78 -15.35
CA LYS A 79 12.54 0.29 -16.19
C LYS A 79 11.79 1.62 -16.13
N ARG A 80 10.49 1.60 -15.79
CA ARG A 80 9.63 2.78 -15.67
C ARG A 80 8.75 2.64 -14.45
N ILE A 81 8.79 3.68 -13.61
CA ILE A 81 8.02 3.75 -12.37
C ILE A 81 7.17 5.01 -12.40
N GLY A 82 5.87 4.85 -12.17
CA GLY A 82 4.97 5.97 -11.95
C GLY A 82 5.03 6.37 -10.48
N LEU A 83 5.53 7.57 -10.19
CA LEU A 83 5.57 8.09 -8.82
C LEU A 83 4.44 9.09 -8.61
N ARG A 84 3.74 8.98 -7.47
CA ARG A 84 2.83 10.03 -6.98
C ARG A 84 3.12 10.32 -5.52
N LEU A 85 3.40 11.58 -5.20
CA LEU A 85 3.45 12.11 -3.84
C LEU A 85 2.33 13.14 -3.68
N ARG A 86 1.45 12.95 -2.68
CA ARG A 86 0.22 13.73 -2.54
C ARG A 86 -0.06 14.04 -1.07
N ILE A 87 -0.41 15.30 -0.79
CA ILE A 87 -1.12 15.67 0.42
C ILE A 87 -2.61 15.54 0.15
N LEU A 88 -3.33 14.81 1.01
CA LEU A 88 -4.74 14.49 0.84
C LEU A 88 -5.53 14.84 2.10
N ASP A 89 -6.63 15.58 1.92
CA ASP A 89 -7.67 15.83 2.92
C ASP A 89 -8.95 15.02 2.66
N LYS A 90 -9.02 14.33 1.51
CA LYS A 90 -10.11 13.45 1.10
C LYS A 90 -9.56 12.11 0.62
N ALA A 91 -10.30 11.04 0.89
CA ALA A 91 -9.99 9.72 0.37
C ALA A 91 -10.05 9.70 -1.18
N MET A 92 -9.01 9.17 -1.83
CA MET A 92 -9.00 9.01 -3.30
C MET A 92 -9.85 7.81 -3.76
N CYS A 93 -9.79 6.71 -3.01
CA CYS A 93 -10.52 5.47 -3.29
C CYS A 93 -11.17 4.98 -1.97
N PRO A 94 -12.27 5.60 -1.55
CA PRO A 94 -12.88 5.36 -0.22
C PRO A 94 -13.52 3.98 -0.08
N ARG A 95 -13.78 3.28 -1.21
CA ARG A 95 -14.43 1.97 -1.22
C ARG A 95 -13.40 0.88 -1.41
N PHE A 96 -13.63 -0.28 -0.78
CA PHE A 96 -12.78 -1.46 -1.02
C PHE A 96 -12.84 -1.89 -2.49
N HIS A 97 -11.65 -2.00 -3.09
CA HIS A 97 -11.45 -2.34 -4.49
C HIS A 97 -10.14 -3.13 -4.64
N VAL A 98 -9.86 -3.55 -5.86
CA VAL A 98 -8.57 -4.12 -6.27
C VAL A 98 -7.97 -3.23 -7.36
N ASP A 99 -6.65 -3.12 -7.38
CA ASP A 99 -5.96 -2.36 -8.42
C ASP A 99 -5.73 -3.18 -9.69
N HIS A 100 -5.78 -2.52 -10.85
CA HIS A 100 -5.48 -3.10 -12.17
C HIS A 100 -4.08 -2.74 -12.65
N VAL A 101 -3.10 -2.93 -11.78
CA VAL A 101 -1.65 -2.83 -12.04
C VAL A 101 -0.98 -4.16 -11.67
N PRO A 102 0.27 -4.41 -12.08
CA PRO A 102 0.99 -5.60 -11.60
C PRO A 102 1.22 -5.52 -10.10
N VAL A 103 1.88 -4.46 -9.64
CA VAL A 103 2.17 -4.22 -8.22
C VAL A 103 2.25 -2.73 -7.96
N ARG A 104 1.85 -2.33 -6.76
CA ARG A 104 1.93 -0.95 -6.27
C ARG A 104 2.62 -0.91 -4.91
N LEU A 105 3.58 -0.01 -4.77
CA LEU A 105 4.06 0.41 -3.45
C LEU A 105 3.15 1.50 -2.88
N ILE A 106 2.79 1.40 -1.61
CA ILE A 106 2.00 2.40 -0.89
C ILE A 106 2.63 2.69 0.47
N THR A 107 2.83 3.97 0.80
CA THR A 107 3.24 4.39 2.14
C THR A 107 2.66 5.76 2.48
N SER A 108 2.13 5.90 3.70
CA SER A 108 1.77 7.20 4.26
C SER A 108 2.92 7.65 5.15
N TYR A 109 3.60 8.74 4.82
CA TYR A 109 4.66 9.30 5.67
C TYR A 109 4.11 10.03 6.90
N ALA A 110 2.88 10.54 6.80
CA ALA A 110 2.17 11.18 7.88
C ALA A 110 0.65 11.06 7.66
N GLY A 111 -0.11 11.06 8.75
CA GLY A 111 -1.56 10.84 8.74
C GLY A 111 -1.95 9.38 8.51
N VAL A 112 -3.25 9.14 8.29
CA VAL A 112 -3.83 7.79 8.20
C VAL A 112 -3.25 6.95 7.03
N GLY A 113 -2.85 5.71 7.32
CA GLY A 113 -2.38 4.75 6.32
C GLY A 113 -3.51 4.09 5.52
N SER A 114 -3.15 3.31 4.50
CA SER A 114 -4.12 2.53 3.72
C SER A 114 -4.72 1.39 4.54
N GLU A 115 -5.94 0.99 4.20
CA GLU A 115 -6.64 -0.13 4.82
C GLU A 115 -6.81 -1.29 3.83
N TRP A 116 -6.82 -2.51 4.32
CA TRP A 116 -7.04 -3.70 3.51
C TRP A 116 -7.84 -4.78 4.25
N LEU A 117 -8.33 -5.75 3.49
CA LEU A 117 -9.07 -6.90 4.00
C LEU A 117 -8.31 -8.18 3.69
N GLN A 118 -8.42 -9.17 4.59
CA GLN A 118 -8.04 -10.54 4.28
C GLN A 118 -8.99 -11.16 3.24
N GLU A 119 -8.51 -12.16 2.50
CA GLU A 119 -9.34 -12.86 1.52
C GLU A 119 -10.54 -13.52 2.20
N GLY A 120 -11.72 -13.42 1.58
CA GLY A 120 -12.96 -14.00 2.10
C GLY A 120 -13.76 -13.08 3.05
N VAL A 121 -13.17 -12.03 3.61
CA VAL A 121 -13.89 -11.03 4.42
C VAL A 121 -14.96 -10.31 3.60
N MET A 122 -14.66 -10.02 2.33
CA MET A 122 -15.59 -9.38 1.40
C MET A 122 -15.70 -10.19 0.11
N ALA A 123 -16.93 -10.44 -0.35
CA ALA A 123 -17.14 -11.14 -1.61
C ALA A 123 -16.68 -10.28 -2.80
N ARG A 124 -15.71 -10.76 -3.58
CA ARG A 124 -15.12 -10.02 -4.73
C ARG A 124 -16.13 -9.47 -5.73
N ARG A 125 -17.25 -10.15 -5.97
CA ARG A 125 -18.35 -9.67 -6.85
C ARG A 125 -19.06 -8.41 -6.34
N ARG A 126 -18.85 -8.03 -5.09
CA ARG A 126 -19.45 -6.87 -4.42
C ARG A 126 -18.41 -5.78 -4.11
N LEU A 127 -17.18 -5.85 -4.64
CA LEU A 127 -16.21 -4.77 -4.50
C LEU A 127 -16.82 -3.44 -4.97
N GLY A 128 -16.57 -2.36 -4.23
CA GLY A 128 -17.18 -1.05 -4.49
C GLY A 128 -18.62 -0.86 -3.99
N ASP A 129 -19.25 -1.87 -3.38
CA ASP A 129 -20.56 -1.76 -2.71
C ASP A 129 -20.36 -1.51 -1.19
N PRO A 130 -20.69 -0.31 -0.67
CA PRO A 130 -20.56 0.00 0.76
C PRO A 130 -21.39 -0.93 1.67
N ALA A 131 -22.51 -1.46 1.18
CA ALA A 131 -23.35 -2.38 1.95
C ALA A 131 -22.72 -3.79 2.09
N ALA A 132 -21.59 -4.03 1.42
CA ALA A 132 -20.84 -5.28 1.45
C ALA A 132 -19.62 -5.23 2.35
N GLU A 133 -19.25 -4.03 2.81
CA GLU A 133 -18.09 -3.84 3.66
C GLU A 133 -18.33 -4.52 5.03
N PRO A 134 -17.27 -5.05 5.66
CA PRO A 134 -17.40 -5.67 6.97
C PRO A 134 -17.89 -4.62 7.98
N SER A 135 -18.92 -4.98 8.76
CA SER A 135 -19.42 -4.15 9.84
C SER A 135 -18.50 -4.15 11.07
N ASP A 136 -17.73 -5.23 11.24
CA ASP A 136 -16.74 -5.35 12.30
C ASP A 136 -15.41 -4.71 11.87
N ALA A 137 -15.03 -3.64 12.55
CA ALA A 137 -13.80 -2.90 12.29
C ALA A 137 -12.54 -3.74 12.56
N ALA A 138 -12.61 -4.79 13.38
CA ALA A 138 -11.47 -5.69 13.64
C ALA A 138 -11.07 -6.52 12.40
N LEU A 139 -11.94 -6.61 11.40
CA LEU A 139 -11.65 -7.27 10.11
C LEU A 139 -10.94 -6.34 9.12
N ILE A 140 -10.78 -5.07 9.47
CA ILE A 140 -10.15 -4.04 8.63
C ILE A 140 -8.75 -3.77 9.16
N GLU A 141 -7.76 -4.27 8.43
CA GLU A 141 -6.36 -4.00 8.72
C GLU A 141 -5.97 -2.61 8.24
N ARG A 142 -5.02 -1.98 8.92
CA ARG A 142 -4.56 -0.62 8.61
C ARG A 142 -3.06 -0.47 8.74
N ALA A 143 -2.48 0.23 7.77
CA ALA A 143 -1.08 0.63 7.82
C ALA A 143 -0.88 1.79 8.81
N GLU A 144 0.17 1.73 9.61
CA GLU A 144 0.63 2.90 10.36
C GLU A 144 1.45 3.83 9.45
N ALA A 145 1.63 5.07 9.90
CA ALA A 145 2.51 6.00 9.20
C ALA A 145 3.94 5.43 9.16
N GLY A 146 4.53 5.39 7.98
CA GLY A 146 5.86 4.85 7.75
C GLY A 146 5.92 3.42 7.26
N HIS A 147 4.88 2.62 7.48
CA HIS A 147 4.78 1.27 6.89
C HIS A 147 4.87 1.35 5.37
N VAL A 148 5.53 0.37 4.76
CA VAL A 148 5.68 0.24 3.30
C VAL A 148 4.97 -1.02 2.85
N LEU A 149 3.95 -0.85 2.01
CA LEU A 149 3.13 -1.93 1.48
C LEU A 149 3.53 -2.18 0.03
N LEU A 150 3.74 -3.46 -0.34
CA LEU A 150 3.74 -3.91 -1.73
C LEU A 150 2.45 -4.71 -1.98
N ALA A 151 1.51 -4.08 -2.69
CA ALA A 151 0.20 -4.65 -3.00
C ALA A 151 0.18 -5.19 -4.43
N LYS A 152 -0.05 -6.49 -4.60
CA LYS A 152 -0.30 -7.05 -5.94
C LYS A 152 -1.68 -6.65 -6.44
N GLY A 153 -1.72 -6.20 -7.69
CA GLY A 153 -2.97 -6.00 -8.39
C GLY A 153 -3.32 -7.19 -9.29
N GLU A 154 -4.41 -7.01 -10.02
CA GLU A 154 -4.99 -8.03 -10.90
C GLU A 154 -4.16 -8.32 -12.16
N LYS A 155 -3.20 -7.45 -12.51
CA LYS A 155 -2.33 -7.64 -13.69
C LYS A 155 -1.01 -8.33 -13.38
N TRP A 156 -0.77 -8.73 -12.13
CA TRP A 156 0.38 -9.58 -11.84
C TRP A 156 0.13 -10.96 -12.46
N ILE A 157 1.11 -11.48 -13.18
CA ILE A 157 1.00 -12.77 -13.89
C ILE A 157 0.68 -13.87 -12.87
N GLY A 158 -0.46 -14.55 -13.05
CA GLY A 158 -0.92 -15.60 -12.14
C GLY A 158 -1.73 -15.12 -10.93
N ASN A 159 -1.93 -13.80 -10.78
CA ASN A 159 -2.73 -13.19 -9.70
C ASN A 159 -4.12 -12.72 -10.16
N GLU A 160 -4.62 -13.17 -11.32
CA GLU A 160 -5.92 -12.74 -11.83
C GLU A 160 -7.02 -13.16 -10.85
N GLY A 161 -7.86 -12.25 -10.39
CA GLY A 161 -8.84 -12.48 -9.32
C GLY A 161 -8.24 -12.61 -7.92
N GLY A 162 -6.95 -12.31 -7.73
CA GLY A 162 -6.22 -12.38 -6.46
C GLY A 162 -5.67 -11.04 -5.97
N GLY A 163 -6.01 -9.92 -6.63
CA GLY A 163 -5.56 -8.59 -6.24
C GLY A 163 -5.92 -8.25 -4.80
N LEU A 164 -5.07 -7.48 -4.13
CA LEU A 164 -5.31 -7.05 -2.75
C LEU A 164 -6.59 -6.22 -2.67
N ILE A 165 -7.50 -6.60 -1.77
CA ILE A 165 -8.69 -5.82 -1.46
C ILE A 165 -8.29 -4.70 -0.50
N HIS A 166 -8.22 -3.47 -1.01
CA HIS A 166 -7.75 -2.31 -0.24
C HIS A 166 -8.58 -1.05 -0.47
N ARG A 167 -8.38 -0.05 0.40
CA ARG A 167 -8.95 1.28 0.25
C ARG A 167 -8.07 2.36 0.85
N SER A 168 -8.36 3.60 0.44
CA SER A 168 -7.87 4.80 1.11
C SER A 168 -8.91 5.21 2.15
N PRO A 169 -8.64 5.13 3.47
CA PRO A 169 -9.55 5.70 4.45
C PRO A 169 -9.63 7.22 4.32
N GLN A 170 -10.74 7.78 4.78
CA GLN A 170 -10.93 9.22 4.90
C GLN A 170 -10.08 9.74 6.05
N PRO A 171 -9.19 10.73 5.83
CA PRO A 171 -8.53 11.43 6.94
C PRO A 171 -9.57 12.01 7.92
N PRO A 172 -9.30 11.99 9.23
CA PRO A 172 -10.15 12.64 10.23
C PRO A 172 -10.39 14.12 9.91
N ALA A 173 -11.47 14.68 10.44
CA ALA A 173 -11.83 16.07 10.17
C ALA A 173 -10.72 17.03 10.62
N GLY A 174 -10.25 17.88 9.69
CA GLY A 174 -9.15 18.82 9.94
C GLY A 174 -7.74 18.22 9.76
N GLU A 175 -7.63 16.90 9.58
CA GLU A 175 -6.37 16.21 9.34
C GLU A 175 -6.08 16.03 7.85
N ARG A 176 -4.81 15.81 7.53
CA ARG A 176 -4.29 15.53 6.20
C ARG A 176 -3.32 14.36 6.26
N ARG A 177 -3.13 13.67 5.14
CA ARG A 177 -2.09 12.63 5.01
C ARG A 177 -1.13 12.92 3.87
N LEU A 178 0.14 12.55 4.05
CA LEU A 178 1.18 12.60 3.02
C LEU A 178 1.39 11.18 2.47
N LEU A 179 0.86 10.92 1.29
CA LEU A 179 0.88 9.61 0.65
C LEU A 179 1.91 9.57 -0.49
N LEU A 180 2.73 8.53 -0.52
CA LEU A 180 3.55 8.13 -1.67
C LEU A 180 3.00 6.82 -2.26
N THR A 181 2.90 6.78 -3.58
CA THR A 181 2.67 5.53 -4.33
C THR A 181 3.67 5.38 -5.47
N LEU A 182 4.12 4.15 -5.70
CA LEU A 182 4.91 3.76 -6.87
C LEU A 182 4.17 2.68 -7.66
N ASP A 183 3.98 2.91 -8.96
CA ASP A 183 3.37 1.96 -9.89
C ASP A 183 4.42 1.41 -10.84
N TRP A 184 4.48 0.09 -11.00
CA TRP A 184 5.25 -0.49 -12.10
C TRP A 184 4.53 -0.25 -13.44
N LEU A 185 5.18 0.51 -14.33
CA LEU A 185 4.68 0.82 -15.67
C LEU A 185 5.23 -0.17 -16.71
N ALA A 186 4.79 -1.41 -16.60
CA ALA A 186 5.07 -2.49 -17.56
C ALA A 186 4.46 -2.18 -18.93
#